data_AF-A0A7S4CGJ1-F1
#
_entry.id   AF-A0A7S4CGJ1-F1
#
_cell.length_a   1.000
_cell.length_b   1.000
_cell.length_c   1.000
_cell.angle_alpha   90.00
_cell.angle_beta   90.00
_cell.angle_gamma   90.00
#
_symmetry.space_group_name_H-M   'P 1'
#
loop_
_entity.id
_entity.type
_entity.pdbx_description
1 polymer ?
#
loop_
_entity_poly.entity_id
_entity_poly.type
_entity_poly.pdbx_seq_one_letter_code
_entity_poly.pdbx_strand_id
1 'polypeptide(L)'
;AGHSWEGLWRQITLLCGLLEHSVGAFSVQDVLGIVEALARLSAMEGAFRAHLTGAKSVTVDTFAQHLLRPEVLGTITGEQAATLLWAFGKLNYRKKGLATKLAKHLLTAELVPQLSPKDTALTLWGMAKVSVLHRELLRALAQLLAAPGALAVYDQRDLVTVAWAYAKLGVRDDALMTAVAEQVGGEAGLVRHFLPRE
;
A
#
# COMPACT_ATOMS: atom_id res chain seq x y z
N ALA A 1 -8.40 22.64 -27.34
CA ALA A 1 -7.45 21.79 -28.10
C ALA A 1 -7.26 20.50 -27.31
N GLY A 2 -7.88 19.41 -27.76
CA GLY A 2 -7.81 18.12 -27.07
C GLY A 2 -6.43 17.49 -27.30
N HIS A 3 -5.60 17.45 -26.27
CA HIS A 3 -4.42 16.60 -26.30
C HIS A 3 -4.88 15.15 -26.38
N SER A 4 -4.63 14.50 -27.52
CA SER A 4 -4.89 13.07 -27.68
C SER A 4 -4.03 12.29 -26.70
N TRP A 5 -4.68 11.65 -25.73
CA TRP A 5 -4.05 10.75 -24.75
C TRP A 5 -3.37 9.54 -25.41
N GLU A 6 -3.61 9.28 -26.70
CA GLU A 6 -3.01 8.16 -27.44
C GLU A 6 -1.49 8.29 -27.60
N GLY A 7 -0.98 9.51 -27.81
CA GLY A 7 0.47 9.75 -27.94
C GLY A 7 1.23 9.47 -26.65
N LEU A 8 0.71 10.00 -25.53
CA LEU A 8 1.25 9.75 -24.20
C LEU A 8 1.17 8.26 -23.83
N TRP A 9 0.08 7.58 -24.19
CA TRP A 9 -0.07 6.14 -23.97
C TRP A 9 0.96 5.30 -24.72
N ARG A 10 1.19 5.58 -26.02
CA ARG A 10 2.22 4.89 -26.81
C ARG A 10 3.59 5.05 -26.19
N GLN A 11 3.91 6.24 -25.69
CA GLN A 11 5.16 6.50 -24.99
C GLN A 11 5.25 5.71 -23.67
N ILE A 12 4.21 5.70 -22.84
CA ILE A 12 4.19 4.93 -21.58
C ILE A 12 4.35 3.43 -21.86
N THR A 13 3.68 2.89 -22.87
CA THR A 13 3.76 1.47 -23.23
C THR A 13 5.14 1.09 -23.75
N LEU A 14 5.71 1.94 -24.60
CA LEU A 14 7.04 1.73 -25.14
C LEU A 14 8.12 1.85 -24.06
N LEU A 15 7.97 2.81 -23.15
CA LEU A 15 8.78 2.89 -21.93
C LEU A 15 8.64 1.62 -21.11
N CYS A 16 7.43 1.17 -20.79
CA CYS A 16 7.16 -0.09 -20.08
C CYS A 16 7.91 -1.28 -20.70
N GLY A 17 7.86 -1.46 -22.03
CA GLY A 17 8.60 -2.52 -22.71
C GLY A 17 10.12 -2.37 -22.64
N LEU A 18 10.65 -1.15 -22.78
CA LEU A 18 12.10 -0.89 -22.62
C LEU A 18 12.58 -1.13 -21.19
N LEU A 19 11.75 -0.77 -20.20
CA LEU A 19 12.03 -0.96 -18.78
C LEU A 19 12.14 -2.44 -18.42
N GLU A 20 11.35 -3.31 -19.07
CA GLU A 20 11.40 -4.77 -18.84
C GLU A 20 12.75 -5.38 -19.21
N HIS A 21 13.36 -4.94 -20.32
CA HIS A 21 14.66 -5.44 -20.78
C HIS A 21 15.85 -4.93 -19.96
N SER A 22 15.66 -3.83 -19.22
CA SER A 22 16.73 -3.14 -18.49
C SER A 22 16.50 -3.11 -16.98
N VAL A 23 15.61 -3.96 -16.44
CA VAL A 23 15.18 -3.91 -15.03
C VAL A 23 16.35 -3.92 -14.04
N GLY A 24 17.45 -4.61 -14.37
CA GLY A 24 18.65 -4.70 -13.52
C GLY A 24 19.47 -3.40 -13.41
N ALA A 25 19.20 -2.40 -14.25
CA ALA A 25 19.88 -1.10 -14.21
C ALA A 25 19.16 -0.08 -13.32
N PHE A 26 17.95 -0.39 -12.85
CA PHE A 26 17.16 0.53 -12.03
C PHE A 26 17.51 0.40 -10.57
N SER A 27 17.66 1.54 -9.89
CA SER A 27 17.72 1.57 -8.44
C SER A 27 16.34 1.25 -7.85
N VAL A 28 16.30 0.87 -6.56
CA VAL A 28 15.03 0.70 -5.82
C VAL A 28 14.15 1.94 -5.93
N GLN A 29 14.76 3.14 -5.87
CA GLN A 29 14.05 4.41 -5.95
C GLN A 29 13.44 4.66 -7.33
N ASP A 30 14.14 4.30 -8.41
CA ASP A 30 13.60 4.44 -9.75
C ASP A 30 12.39 3.53 -9.94
N VAL A 31 12.50 2.27 -9.50
CA VAL A 31 11.40 1.31 -9.57
C VAL A 31 10.18 1.79 -8.79
N LEU A 32 10.39 2.29 -7.57
CA LEU A 32 9.33 2.90 -6.75
C LEU A 32 8.67 4.06 -7.47
N GLY A 33 9.44 5.02 -7.99
CA GLY A 33 8.91 6.18 -8.70
C GLY A 33 8.06 5.78 -9.90
N ILE A 34 8.47 4.76 -10.65
CA ILE A 34 7.70 4.22 -11.78
C ILE A 34 6.41 3.56 -11.30
N VAL A 35 6.49 2.65 -10.32
CA VAL A 35 5.32 1.92 -9.79
C VAL A 35 4.31 2.89 -9.16
N GLU A 36 4.77 3.92 -8.45
CA GLU A 36 3.94 4.99 -7.92
C GLU A 36 3.27 5.82 -9.00
N ALA A 37 4.02 6.22 -10.04
CA ALA A 37 3.47 6.96 -11.16
C ALA A 37 2.36 6.15 -11.84
N LEU A 38 2.59 4.86 -12.10
CA LEU A 38 1.60 3.95 -12.65
C LEU A 38 0.36 3.82 -11.74
N ALA A 39 0.56 3.74 -10.41
CA ALA A 39 -0.51 3.68 -9.43
C ALA A 39 -1.37 4.95 -9.45
N ARG A 40 -0.76 6.14 -9.52
CA ARG A 40 -1.49 7.42 -9.62
C ARG A 40 -2.23 7.56 -10.94
N LEU A 41 -1.60 7.19 -12.05
CA LEU A 41 -2.22 7.17 -13.38
C LEU A 41 -3.38 6.17 -13.48
N SER A 42 -3.44 5.15 -12.62
CA SER A 42 -4.57 4.20 -12.59
C SER A 42 -5.87 4.81 -12.06
N ALA A 43 -5.79 5.92 -11.33
CA ALA A 43 -6.94 6.64 -10.80
C ALA A 43 -7.60 7.57 -11.83
N MET A 44 -6.98 7.78 -12.99
CA MET A 44 -7.54 8.61 -14.06
C MET A 44 -8.72 7.89 -14.73
N GLU A 45 -9.77 8.63 -15.09
CA GLU A 45 -11.01 8.09 -15.67
C GLU A 45 -10.96 7.97 -17.21
N GLY A 46 -11.86 7.16 -17.78
CA GLY A 46 -12.10 7.08 -19.22
C GLY A 46 -11.17 6.16 -20.01
N ALA A 47 -11.02 6.45 -21.31
CA ALA A 47 -10.28 5.63 -22.28
C ALA A 47 -8.82 5.37 -21.86
N PHE A 48 -8.21 6.32 -21.14
CA PHE A 48 -6.86 6.21 -20.61
C PHE A 48 -6.72 5.00 -19.65
N ARG A 49 -7.71 4.78 -18.78
CA ARG A 49 -7.72 3.67 -17.80
C ARG A 49 -7.75 2.30 -18.48
N ALA A 50 -8.53 2.16 -19.55
CA ALA A 50 -8.72 0.89 -20.26
C ALA A 50 -7.43 0.43 -20.96
N HIS A 51 -6.74 1.33 -21.65
CA HIS A 51 -5.52 1.03 -22.39
C HIS A 51 -4.37 0.59 -21.48
N LEU A 52 -4.24 1.24 -20.33
CA LEU A 52 -3.20 0.95 -19.35
C LEU A 52 -3.26 -0.47 -18.74
N THR A 53 -4.34 -1.23 -18.88
CA THR A 53 -4.54 -2.48 -18.12
C THR A 53 -3.55 -3.59 -18.45
N GLY A 54 -3.19 -3.79 -19.72
CA GLY A 54 -2.30 -4.88 -20.15
C GLY A 54 -0.84 -4.61 -19.81
N ALA A 55 -0.27 -3.52 -20.33
CA ALA A 55 1.15 -3.18 -20.15
C ALA A 55 1.51 -2.92 -18.68
N LYS A 56 0.62 -2.28 -17.90
CA LYS A 56 0.85 -2.09 -16.45
C LYS A 56 1.07 -3.40 -15.73
N SER A 57 0.31 -4.44 -16.06
CA SER A 57 0.39 -5.70 -15.32
C SER A 57 1.73 -6.40 -15.51
N VAL A 58 2.31 -6.36 -16.71
CA VAL A 58 3.61 -7.00 -17.00
C VAL A 58 4.73 -6.20 -16.38
N THR A 59 4.75 -4.88 -16.59
CA THR A 59 5.81 -4.02 -16.05
C THR A 59 5.83 -4.00 -14.53
N VAL A 60 4.66 -3.89 -13.87
CA VAL A 60 4.56 -3.98 -12.40
C VAL A 60 5.03 -5.34 -11.89
N ASP A 61 4.76 -6.41 -12.64
CA ASP A 61 5.22 -7.75 -12.28
C ASP A 61 6.73 -7.90 -12.38
N THR A 62 7.33 -7.46 -13.50
CA THR A 62 8.78 -7.49 -13.72
C THR A 62 9.51 -6.68 -12.64
N PHE A 63 9.03 -5.47 -12.35
CA PHE A 63 9.60 -4.62 -11.31
C PHE A 63 9.41 -5.19 -9.91
N ALA A 64 8.21 -5.67 -9.57
CA ALA A 64 7.97 -6.29 -8.28
C ALA A 64 8.83 -7.56 -8.08
N GLN A 65 9.06 -8.35 -9.13
CA GLN A 65 9.96 -9.51 -9.06
C GLN A 65 11.41 -9.08 -8.88
N HIS A 66 11.87 -8.02 -9.54
CA HIS A 66 13.21 -7.48 -9.35
C HIS A 66 13.44 -7.00 -7.90
N LEU A 67 12.48 -6.26 -7.34
CA LEU A 67 12.54 -5.77 -5.95
C LEU A 67 12.57 -6.87 -4.89
N LEU A 68 12.10 -8.08 -5.21
CA LEU A 68 12.07 -9.20 -4.29
C LEU A 68 13.23 -10.17 -4.43
N ARG A 69 14.22 -9.86 -5.26
CA ARG A 69 15.52 -10.55 -5.22
C ARG A 69 16.12 -10.35 -3.82
N PRO A 70 16.66 -11.38 -3.15
CA PRO A 70 17.13 -11.27 -1.77
C PRO A 70 18.09 -10.10 -1.54
N GLU A 71 18.96 -9.84 -2.51
CA GLU A 71 19.97 -8.79 -2.48
C GLU A 71 19.33 -7.39 -2.51
N VAL A 72 18.22 -7.24 -3.24
CA VAL A 72 17.47 -5.98 -3.35
C VAL A 72 16.53 -5.82 -2.17
N LEU A 73 15.77 -6.87 -1.83
CA LEU A 73 14.80 -6.88 -0.74
C LEU A 73 15.46 -6.48 0.59
N GLY A 74 16.68 -6.96 0.86
CA GLY A 74 17.43 -6.60 2.06
C GLY A 74 17.75 -5.10 2.21
N THR A 75 17.64 -4.32 1.13
CA THR A 75 17.87 -2.87 1.11
C THR A 75 16.59 -2.04 1.19
N ILE A 76 15.41 -2.66 1.06
CA ILE A 76 14.12 -1.98 1.08
C ILE A 76 13.78 -1.53 2.51
N THR A 77 13.51 -0.24 2.67
CA THR A 77 13.10 0.35 3.96
C THR A 77 11.61 0.13 4.27
N GLY A 78 11.20 0.44 5.50
CA GLY A 78 9.78 0.34 5.91
C GLY A 78 8.85 1.24 5.08
N GLU A 79 9.25 2.49 4.84
CA GLU A 79 8.53 3.46 3.99
C GLU A 79 8.37 2.93 2.56
N GLN A 80 9.45 2.40 1.98
CA GLN A 80 9.45 1.86 0.62
C GLN A 80 8.53 0.64 0.52
N ALA A 81 8.57 -0.27 1.50
CA ALA A 81 7.68 -1.42 1.56
C ALA A 81 6.20 -1.01 1.70
N ALA A 82 5.89 -0.02 2.55
CA ALA A 82 4.55 0.52 2.71
C ALA A 82 4.01 1.13 1.41
N THR A 83 4.86 1.88 0.71
CA THR A 83 4.53 2.52 -0.57
C THR A 83 4.29 1.49 -1.68
N LEU A 84 5.09 0.42 -1.74
CA LEU A 84 4.86 -0.69 -2.67
C LEU A 84 3.53 -1.41 -2.40
N LEU A 85 3.22 -1.70 -1.13
CA LEU A 85 1.95 -2.32 -0.75
C LEU A 85 0.74 -1.44 -1.14
N TRP A 86 0.83 -0.14 -0.90
CA TRP A 86 -0.17 0.82 -1.37
C TRP A 86 -0.32 0.80 -2.89
N ALA A 87 0.79 0.83 -3.62
CA ALA A 87 0.78 0.82 -5.07
C ALA A 87 0.14 -0.46 -5.62
N PHE A 88 0.45 -1.62 -5.03
CA PHE A 88 -0.21 -2.88 -5.37
C PHE A 88 -1.73 -2.81 -5.15
N GLY A 89 -2.17 -2.22 -4.04
CA GLY A 89 -3.59 -1.99 -3.77
C GLY A 89 -4.27 -1.08 -4.79
N LYS A 90 -3.60 0.01 -5.20
CA LYS A 90 -4.11 0.96 -6.22
C LYS A 90 -4.19 0.32 -7.60
N LEU A 91 -3.16 -0.43 -7.96
CA LEU A 91 -3.06 -1.14 -9.24
C LEU A 91 -3.93 -2.40 -9.30
N ASN A 92 -4.62 -2.76 -8.21
CA ASN A 92 -5.35 -4.02 -8.07
C ASN A 92 -4.45 -5.23 -8.43
N TYR A 93 -3.19 -5.16 -8.02
CA TYR A 93 -2.18 -6.17 -8.31
C TYR A 93 -2.38 -7.38 -7.41
N ARG A 94 -3.08 -8.40 -7.91
CA ARG A 94 -3.58 -9.53 -7.10
C ARG A 94 -2.59 -10.67 -6.88
N LYS A 95 -1.33 -10.53 -7.31
CA LYS A 95 -0.29 -11.53 -7.06
C LYS A 95 0.14 -11.48 -5.59
N LYS A 96 -0.66 -12.11 -4.72
CA LYS A 96 -0.55 -12.07 -3.25
C LYS A 96 0.83 -12.46 -2.72
N GLY A 97 1.57 -13.32 -3.42
CA GLY A 97 2.89 -13.78 -3.00
C GLY A 97 3.89 -12.64 -2.79
N LEU A 98 3.80 -11.56 -3.57
CA LEU A 98 4.74 -10.44 -3.50
C LEU A 98 4.44 -9.52 -2.32
N ALA A 99 3.17 -9.17 -2.12
CA ALA A 99 2.72 -8.46 -0.92
C ALA A 99 3.01 -9.27 0.37
N THR A 100 2.89 -10.60 0.31
CA THR A 100 3.22 -11.48 1.44
C THR A 100 4.73 -11.45 1.75
N LYS A 101 5.59 -11.41 0.72
CA LYS A 101 7.04 -11.28 0.91
C LYS A 101 7.44 -9.92 1.51
N LEU A 102 6.83 -8.82 1.07
CA LEU A 102 7.03 -7.50 1.70
C LEU A 102 6.57 -7.51 3.17
N ALA A 103 5.43 -8.12 3.44
CA ALA A 103 4.93 -8.25 4.81
C ALA A 103 5.89 -9.04 5.71
N LYS A 104 6.45 -10.14 5.20
CA LYS A 104 7.48 -10.91 5.89
C LYS A 104 8.76 -10.09 6.09
N HIS A 105 9.20 -9.34 5.08
CA HIS A 105 10.38 -8.48 5.16
C HIS A 105 10.27 -7.44 6.27
N LEU A 106 9.12 -6.76 6.39
CA LEU A 106 8.85 -5.80 7.46
C LEU A 106 9.07 -6.39 8.86
N LEU A 107 8.75 -7.68 9.05
CA LEU A 107 8.99 -8.39 10.30
C LEU A 107 10.46 -8.82 10.44
N THR A 108 11.01 -9.51 9.45
CA THR A 108 12.35 -10.13 9.54
C THR A 108 13.48 -9.11 9.57
N ALA A 109 13.26 -7.92 9.00
CA ALA A 109 14.21 -6.81 9.05
C ALA A 109 13.93 -5.83 10.21
N GLU A 110 13.02 -6.17 11.13
CA GLU A 110 12.68 -5.34 12.31
C GLU A 110 12.29 -3.89 11.95
N LEU A 111 11.56 -3.73 10.84
CA LEU A 111 11.19 -2.41 10.31
C LEU A 111 9.88 -1.88 10.92
N VAL A 112 9.05 -2.75 11.51
CA VAL A 112 7.75 -2.37 12.10
C VAL A 112 7.87 -1.23 13.11
N PRO A 113 8.81 -1.23 14.09
CA PRO A 113 8.92 -0.14 15.06
C PRO A 113 9.33 1.22 14.44
N GLN A 114 9.83 1.21 13.21
CA GLN A 114 10.33 2.40 12.51
C GLN A 114 9.27 3.00 11.56
N LEU A 115 8.11 2.35 11.42
CA LEU A 115 7.05 2.83 10.54
C LEU A 115 6.42 4.10 11.09
N SER A 116 6.31 5.12 10.25
CA SER A 116 5.50 6.29 10.57
C SER A 116 4.00 5.94 10.59
N PRO A 117 3.15 6.83 11.15
CA PRO A 117 1.70 6.69 11.05
C PRO A 117 1.19 6.45 9.63
N LYS A 118 1.73 7.24 8.70
CA LYS A 118 1.42 7.14 7.27
C LYS A 118 1.85 5.78 6.70
N ASP A 119 3.06 5.32 7.02
CA ASP A 119 3.56 4.03 6.50
C ASP A 119 2.72 2.85 7.03
N THR A 120 2.32 2.91 8.30
CA THR A 120 1.43 1.94 8.91
C THR A 120 0.07 1.91 8.20
N ALA A 121 -0.53 3.09 7.95
CA ALA A 121 -1.80 3.20 7.24
C ALA A 121 -1.69 2.70 5.78
N LEU A 122 -0.62 3.05 5.05
CA LEU A 122 -0.39 2.60 3.67
C LEU A 122 -0.19 1.09 3.59
N THR A 123 0.58 0.51 4.53
CA THR A 123 0.79 -0.94 4.65
C THR A 123 -0.54 -1.66 4.82
N LEU A 124 -1.34 -1.25 5.81
CA LEU A 124 -2.65 -1.83 6.11
C LEU A 124 -3.64 -1.67 4.95
N TRP A 125 -3.71 -0.48 4.35
CA TRP A 125 -4.59 -0.21 3.23
C TRP A 125 -4.24 -1.08 2.02
N GLY A 126 -2.95 -1.12 1.66
CA GLY A 126 -2.44 -1.92 0.55
C GLY A 126 -2.79 -3.39 0.70
N MET A 127 -2.45 -3.97 1.86
CA MET A 127 -2.76 -5.36 2.20
C MET A 127 -4.25 -5.67 2.13
N ALA A 128 -5.10 -4.80 2.71
CA ALA A 128 -6.55 -4.96 2.67
C ALA A 128 -7.10 -4.91 1.23
N LYS A 129 -6.58 -4.02 0.38
CA LYS A 129 -6.99 -3.89 -1.02
C LYS A 129 -6.63 -5.09 -1.88
N VAL A 130 -5.47 -5.72 -1.64
CA VAL A 130 -5.07 -6.96 -2.34
C VAL A 130 -5.51 -8.24 -1.60
N SER A 131 -6.25 -8.09 -0.48
CA SER A 131 -6.76 -9.21 0.33
C SER A 131 -5.65 -10.15 0.80
N VAL A 132 -4.56 -9.59 1.31
CA VAL A 132 -3.43 -10.29 1.92
C VAL A 132 -3.55 -10.20 3.44
N LEU A 133 -3.86 -11.33 4.07
CA LEU A 133 -3.94 -11.48 5.51
C LEU A 133 -2.62 -12.07 6.02
N HIS A 134 -1.71 -11.22 6.50
CA HIS A 134 -0.46 -11.64 7.16
C HIS A 134 -0.61 -11.47 8.68
N ARG A 135 -1.09 -12.51 9.37
CA ARG A 135 -1.50 -12.44 10.79
C ARG A 135 -0.41 -11.93 11.73
N GLU A 136 0.84 -12.36 11.52
CA GLU A 136 1.97 -11.95 12.36
C GLU A 136 2.29 -10.47 12.19
N LEU A 137 2.16 -9.93 10.97
CA LEU A 137 2.42 -8.52 10.71
C LEU A 137 1.30 -7.67 11.29
N LEU A 138 0.05 -8.10 11.13
CA LEU A 138 -1.09 -7.41 11.76
C LEU A 138 -0.94 -7.40 13.28
N ARG A 139 -0.53 -8.51 13.91
CA ARG A 139 -0.27 -8.52 15.36
C ARG A 139 0.85 -7.54 15.75
N ALA A 140 1.94 -7.50 14.99
CA ALA A 140 3.03 -6.56 15.27
C ALA A 140 2.59 -5.09 15.11
N LEU A 141 1.79 -4.78 14.08
CA LEU A 141 1.21 -3.46 13.87
C LEU A 141 0.20 -3.11 14.97
N ALA A 142 -0.63 -4.06 15.44
CA ALA A 142 -1.52 -3.85 16.57
C ALA A 142 -0.75 -3.51 17.85
N GLN A 143 0.37 -4.22 18.11
CA GLN A 143 1.25 -3.93 19.23
C GLN A 143 1.90 -2.54 19.13
N LEU A 144 2.35 -2.15 17.93
CA LEU A 144 2.85 -0.80 17.67
C LEU A 144 1.79 0.26 17.99
N LEU A 145 0.55 0.05 17.54
CA LEU A 145 -0.58 0.96 17.75
C LEU A 145 -1.07 1.00 19.21
N ALA A 146 -0.88 -0.09 19.96
CA ALA A 146 -1.27 -0.19 21.37
C ALA A 146 -0.24 0.44 22.33
N ALA A 147 0.94 0.85 21.84
CA ALA A 147 1.93 1.48 22.68
C ALA A 147 1.40 2.82 23.27
N PRO A 148 1.76 3.19 24.50
CA PRO A 148 1.28 4.42 25.13
C PRO A 148 1.56 5.66 24.28
N GLY A 149 0.50 6.43 23.97
CA GLY A 149 0.59 7.63 23.13
C GLY A 149 0.79 7.38 21.63
N ALA A 150 0.87 6.12 21.17
CA ALA A 150 1.11 5.81 19.77
C ALA A 150 0.01 6.35 18.85
N LEU A 151 -1.26 6.29 19.26
CA LEU A 151 -2.37 6.80 18.45
C LEU A 151 -2.42 8.33 18.38
N ALA A 152 -1.78 9.03 19.32
CA ALA A 152 -1.82 10.50 19.39
C ALA A 152 -1.05 11.19 18.26
N VAL A 153 -0.14 10.48 17.59
CA VAL A 153 0.61 11.00 16.44
C VAL A 153 -0.03 10.68 15.09
N TYR A 154 -1.15 9.93 15.08
CA TYR A 154 -1.88 9.62 13.86
C TYR A 154 -2.90 10.72 13.56
N ASP A 155 -3.04 11.07 12.29
CA ASP A 155 -4.18 11.86 11.85
C ASP A 155 -5.47 11.01 11.80
N GLN A 156 -6.62 11.68 11.79
CA GLN A 156 -7.92 11.02 11.78
C GLN A 156 -8.11 10.09 10.57
N ARG A 157 -7.58 10.46 9.40
CA ARG A 157 -7.72 9.67 8.17
C ARG A 157 -6.94 8.36 8.26
N ASP A 158 -5.74 8.41 8.83
CA ASP A 158 -4.86 7.27 9.00
C ASP A 158 -5.45 6.30 10.03
N LEU A 159 -6.02 6.80 11.14
CA LEU A 159 -6.77 6.00 12.12
C LEU A 159 -7.99 5.30 11.52
N VAL A 160 -8.80 6.03 10.75
CA VAL A 160 -9.95 5.43 10.04
C VAL A 160 -9.49 4.36 9.05
N THR A 161 -8.34 4.57 8.40
CA THR A 161 -7.74 3.60 7.49
C THR A 161 -7.30 2.33 8.21
N VAL A 162 -6.70 2.44 9.40
CA VAL A 162 -6.36 1.31 10.27
C VAL A 162 -7.61 0.49 10.59
N ALA A 163 -8.65 1.13 11.14
CA ALA A 163 -9.90 0.45 11.50
C ALA A 163 -10.56 -0.24 10.29
N TRP A 164 -10.64 0.48 9.15
CA TRP A 164 -11.17 -0.08 7.91
C TRP A 164 -10.39 -1.30 7.42
N ALA A 165 -9.06 -1.25 7.47
CA ALA A 165 -8.22 -2.33 6.98
C ALA A 165 -8.37 -3.61 7.82
N TYR A 166 -8.41 -3.50 9.14
CA TYR A 166 -8.66 -4.65 10.03
C TYR A 166 -10.04 -5.27 9.78
N ALA A 167 -11.08 -4.45 9.69
CA ALA A 167 -12.43 -4.90 9.35
C ALA A 167 -12.46 -5.57 7.95
N LYS A 168 -11.81 -4.96 6.95
CA LYS A 168 -11.76 -5.48 5.57
C LYS A 168 -11.01 -6.81 5.46
N LEU A 169 -9.98 -7.01 6.28
CA LEU A 169 -9.21 -8.24 6.38
C LEU A 169 -9.87 -9.30 7.27
N GLY A 170 -10.99 -8.97 7.93
CA GLY A 170 -11.72 -9.87 8.82
C GLY A 170 -10.98 -10.19 10.10
N VAL A 171 -10.18 -9.24 10.61
CA VAL A 171 -9.45 -9.38 11.88
C VAL A 171 -10.14 -8.58 12.95
N ARG A 172 -10.57 -9.28 14.00
CA ARG A 172 -11.19 -8.69 15.19
C ARG A 172 -10.12 -8.38 16.22
N ASP A 173 -10.03 -7.11 16.61
CA ASP A 173 -9.19 -6.60 17.69
C ASP A 173 -9.99 -5.52 18.44
N ASP A 174 -10.78 -5.94 19.42
CA ASP A 174 -11.74 -5.06 20.11
C ASP A 174 -11.03 -3.94 20.89
N ALA A 175 -9.84 -4.22 21.43
CA ALA A 175 -9.03 -3.26 22.15
C ALA A 175 -8.50 -2.16 21.21
N LEU A 176 -7.93 -2.55 20.07
CA LEU A 176 -7.48 -1.60 19.06
C LEU A 176 -8.65 -0.76 18.53
N MET A 177 -9.80 -1.39 18.25
CA MET A 177 -10.98 -0.67 17.74
C MET A 177 -11.52 0.35 18.75
N THR A 178 -11.53 -0.01 20.03
CA THR A 178 -11.93 0.90 21.11
C THR A 178 -10.96 2.08 21.20
N ALA A 179 -9.66 1.81 21.23
CA ALA A 179 -8.63 2.86 21.31
C ALA A 179 -8.67 3.81 20.10
N VAL A 180 -8.87 3.28 18.88
CA VAL A 180 -9.05 4.09 17.67
C VAL A 180 -10.33 4.93 17.74
N ALA A 181 -11.44 4.36 18.21
CA ALA A 181 -12.71 5.07 18.36
C ALA A 181 -12.62 6.20 19.40
N GLU A 182 -11.92 5.97 20.51
CA GLU A 182 -11.66 6.99 21.53
C GLU A 182 -10.78 8.12 20.98
N GLN A 183 -9.69 7.78 20.27
CA GLN A 183 -8.79 8.78 19.68
C GLN A 183 -9.52 9.63 18.62
N VAL A 184 -10.33 9.01 17.76
CA VAL A 184 -11.11 9.72 16.72
C VAL A 184 -12.29 10.48 17.33
N GLY A 185 -12.93 9.92 18.36
CA GLY A 185 -14.12 10.48 19.01
C GLY A 185 -13.82 11.58 20.02
N GLY A 186 -12.61 11.59 20.60
CA GLY A 186 -12.11 12.62 21.51
C GLY A 186 -12.00 14.00 20.86
N GLU A 187 -11.89 14.07 19.52
CA GLU A 187 -11.90 15.31 18.73
C GLU A 187 -13.31 15.80 18.31
N ALA A 188 -14.36 15.37 19.03
CA ALA A 188 -15.77 15.74 18.91
C ALA A 188 -16.63 14.94 17.89
N GLY A 189 -17.61 14.21 18.44
CA GLY A 189 -18.97 14.14 17.88
C GLY A 189 -19.27 13.13 16.74
N LEU A 190 -18.32 12.34 16.27
CA LEU A 190 -18.54 11.47 15.09
C LEU A 190 -19.02 10.03 15.38
N VAL A 191 -18.92 9.56 16.63
CA VAL A 191 -19.24 8.16 17.01
C VAL A 191 -20.73 7.80 16.80
N ARG A 192 -21.63 8.79 16.74
CA ARG A 192 -23.07 8.54 16.51
C ARG A 192 -23.42 8.08 15.10
N HIS A 193 -22.49 8.14 14.13
CA HIS A 193 -22.78 7.79 12.73
C HIS A 193 -22.32 6.38 12.33
N PHE A 194 -21.49 5.72 13.15
CA PHE A 194 -20.85 4.43 12.80
C PHE A 194 -21.46 3.20 13.47
N LEU A 195 -22.43 3.36 14.38
CA LEU A 195 -23.25 2.24 14.83
C LEU A 195 -24.40 2.02 13.83
N PRO A 196 -24.70 0.78 13.42
CA PRO A 196 -25.92 0.48 12.69
C PRO A 196 -27.09 1.00 13.53
N ARG A 197 -27.96 1.80 12.91
CA ARG A 197 -29.25 2.10 13.54
C ARG A 197 -30.02 0.78 13.60
N GLU A 198 -30.38 0.36 14.81
CA GLU A 198 -31.38 -0.69 15.05
C GLU A 198 -32.68 -0.39 14.28
#